data_AF-A0A401J067-F1
#
_entry.id   AF-A0A401J067-F1
#
_cell.length_a   1.000
_cell.length_b   1.000
_cell.length_c   1.000
_cell.angle_alpha   90.00
_cell.angle_beta   90.00
_cell.angle_gamma   90.00
#
_symmetry.space_group_name_H-M   'P 1'
#
loop_
_entity.id
_entity.type
_entity.pdbx_description
1 polymer ?
#
loop_
_entity_poly.entity_id
_entity_poly.type
_entity_poly.pdbx_seq_one_letter_code
_entity_poly.pdbx_strand_id
1 'polypeptide(L)'
;MSGELRALGLVHGLLLGLLLASPLIAPSLMPWGVEALFIIGGFQLRLADRRWSMRNGWSNWISHIRMAPARLIPWAAAATVALIAGDGARAQAILIAASLCELLIYPVCTHILAGLSRRSAGAVLVLLVMVGLGAAGEAIRYMIGFMTGISACLFWLRGPDGEAHALGLALTGLVAAAVTAVLLPPVLPVALPAAIVCATLALAHVSTLRRRPIPWRVGGGLRVRP
;
A
#
# COMPACT_ATOMS: atom_id res chain seq x y z
N MET A 1 -16.86 4.15 -10.02
CA MET A 1 -15.65 3.56 -9.39
C MET A 1 -15.51 2.11 -9.82
N SER A 2 -14.31 1.63 -10.11
CA SER A 2 -14.07 0.20 -10.34
C SER A 2 -14.32 -0.60 -9.05
N GLY A 3 -14.76 -1.86 -9.17
CA GLY A 3 -15.01 -2.72 -8.01
C GLY A 3 -13.78 -2.90 -7.08
N GLU A 4 -12.58 -2.85 -7.66
CA GLU A 4 -11.30 -2.93 -6.95
C GLU A 4 -11.11 -1.78 -5.94
N LEU A 5 -11.30 -0.54 -6.39
CA LEU A 5 -11.20 0.64 -5.53
C LEU A 5 -12.29 0.66 -4.46
N ARG A 6 -13.46 0.06 -4.73
CA ARG A 6 -14.54 -0.04 -3.74
C ARG A 6 -14.20 -1.02 -2.62
N ALA A 7 -13.73 -2.22 -2.95
CA ALA A 7 -13.37 -3.22 -1.94
C ALA A 7 -12.22 -2.73 -1.04
N LEU A 8 -11.16 -2.20 -1.66
CA LEU A 8 -10.05 -1.61 -0.92
C LEU A 8 -10.49 -0.38 -0.12
N GLY A 9 -11.34 0.48 -0.69
CA GLY A 9 -11.87 1.66 -0.02
C GLY A 9 -12.64 1.32 1.26
N LEU A 10 -13.46 0.25 1.22
CA LEU A 10 -14.17 -0.25 2.40
C LEU A 10 -13.20 -0.76 3.47
N VAL A 11 -12.19 -1.54 3.09
CA VAL A 11 -11.19 -2.07 4.03
C VAL A 11 -10.36 -0.95 4.65
N HIS A 12 -9.94 0.04 3.85
CA HIS A 12 -9.25 1.23 4.36
C HIS A 12 -10.16 2.02 5.32
N GLY A 13 -11.42 2.27 4.97
CA GLY A 13 -12.37 2.97 5.84
C GLY A 13 -12.62 2.24 7.16
N LEU A 14 -12.72 0.91 7.13
CA LEU A 14 -12.88 0.08 8.32
C LEU A 14 -11.62 0.09 9.19
N LEU A 15 -10.43 -0.03 8.58
CA LEU A 15 -9.16 0.10 9.29
C LEU A 15 -8.97 1.48 9.90
N LEU A 16 -9.38 2.54 9.20
CA LEU A 16 -9.38 3.89 9.73
C LEU A 16 -10.32 3.97 10.93
N GLY A 17 -11.55 3.47 10.83
CA GLY A 17 -12.48 3.42 11.96
C GLY A 17 -11.93 2.67 13.17
N LEU A 18 -11.32 1.50 12.95
CA LEU A 18 -10.66 0.72 14.01
C LEU A 18 -9.47 1.47 14.60
N LEU A 19 -8.66 2.16 13.79
CA LEU A 19 -7.55 2.97 14.27
C LEU A 19 -8.05 4.14 15.13
N LEU A 20 -9.10 4.83 14.70
CA LEU A 20 -9.71 5.92 15.47
C LEU A 20 -10.26 5.42 16.82
N ALA A 21 -10.76 4.18 16.88
CA ALA A 21 -11.20 3.54 18.12
C ALA A 21 -10.06 2.91 18.95
N SER A 22 -8.90 2.66 18.35
CA SER A 22 -7.81 1.88 18.93
C SER A 22 -7.26 2.40 20.26
N PRO A 23 -7.18 3.72 20.56
CA PRO A 23 -6.69 4.18 21.85
C PRO A 23 -7.54 3.70 23.04
N LEU A 24 -8.83 3.44 22.81
CA LEU A 24 -9.77 3.01 23.85
C LEU A 24 -9.78 1.48 24.03
N ILE A 25 -9.50 0.71 22.97
CA ILE A 25 -9.72 -0.74 22.94
C ILE A 25 -8.38 -1.50 22.96
N ALA A 26 -7.40 -1.05 22.17
CA ALA A 26 -6.15 -1.76 21.94
C ALA A 26 -5.02 -0.76 21.55
N PRO A 27 -4.55 0.08 22.48
CA PRO A 27 -3.59 1.15 22.19
C PRO A 27 -2.26 0.62 21.64
N SER A 28 -1.86 -0.60 22.01
CA SER A 28 -0.65 -1.27 21.51
C SER A 28 -0.70 -1.60 20.01
N LEU A 29 -1.88 -1.64 19.39
CA LEU A 29 -2.04 -1.91 17.96
C LEU A 29 -1.96 -0.66 17.09
N MET A 30 -2.01 0.53 17.70
CA MET A 30 -2.01 1.80 16.98
C MET A 30 -0.83 1.95 16.00
N PRO A 31 0.44 1.65 16.37
CA PRO A 31 1.58 1.84 15.46
C PRO A 31 1.52 0.95 14.22
N TRP A 32 0.86 -0.21 14.33
CA TRP A 32 0.68 -1.20 13.29
C TRP A 32 -0.52 -0.88 12.40
N GLY A 33 -1.60 -0.35 13.00
CA GLY A 33 -2.76 0.15 12.28
C GLY A 33 -2.41 1.33 11.36
N VAL A 34 -1.60 2.28 11.85
CA VAL A 34 -1.11 3.41 11.04
C VAL A 34 -0.28 2.91 9.85
N GLU A 35 0.65 1.97 10.08
CA GLU A 35 1.47 1.40 9.02
C GLU A 35 0.62 0.68 7.95
N ALA A 36 -0.41 -0.06 8.38
CA ALA A 36 -1.36 -0.68 7.47
C ALA A 36 -2.10 0.34 6.61
N LEU A 37 -2.54 1.46 7.19
CA LEU A 37 -3.16 2.55 6.44
C LEU A 37 -2.20 3.10 5.37
N PHE A 38 -0.92 3.35 5.70
CA PHE A 38 0.05 3.85 4.72
C PHE A 38 0.26 2.88 3.55
N ILE A 39 0.39 1.58 3.81
CA ILE A 39 0.53 0.56 2.75
C ILE A 39 -0.72 0.54 1.86
N ILE A 40 -1.91 0.49 2.45
CA ILE A 40 -3.17 0.43 1.68
C ILE A 40 -3.41 1.75 0.94
N GLY A 41 -3.12 2.89 1.57
CA GLY A 41 -3.24 4.21 0.98
C GLY A 41 -2.35 4.38 -0.24
N GLY A 42 -1.08 3.98 -0.17
CA GLY A 42 -0.16 4.00 -1.31
C GLY A 42 -0.64 3.09 -2.46
N PHE A 43 -1.20 1.93 -2.14
CA PHE A 43 -1.79 1.02 -3.13
C PHE A 43 -3.00 1.66 -3.82
N GLN A 44 -3.93 2.22 -3.04
CA GLN A 44 -5.16 2.84 -3.54
C GLN A 44 -4.87 4.08 -4.38
N LEU A 45 -3.95 4.93 -3.95
CA LEU A 45 -3.58 6.13 -4.69
C LEU A 45 -3.02 5.73 -6.06
N ARG A 46 -2.10 4.76 -6.10
CA ARG A 46 -1.57 4.26 -7.37
C ARG A 46 -2.65 3.61 -8.25
N LEU A 47 -3.60 2.91 -7.64
CA LEU A 47 -4.71 2.29 -8.34
C LEU A 47 -5.69 3.32 -8.94
N ALA A 48 -5.98 4.39 -8.20
CA ALA A 48 -6.82 5.49 -8.67
C ALA A 48 -6.17 6.23 -9.86
N ASP A 49 -4.86 6.40 -9.78
CA ASP A 49 -4.03 7.07 -10.78
C ASP A 49 -3.42 6.09 -11.81
N ARG A 50 -4.15 5.03 -12.17
CA ARG A 50 -3.72 4.03 -13.16
C ARG A 50 -3.18 4.63 -14.46
N ARG A 51 -3.78 5.75 -14.90
CA ARG A 51 -3.44 6.46 -16.14
C ARG A 51 -2.45 7.60 -15.95
N TRP A 52 -2.00 7.83 -14.72
CA TRP A 52 -1.07 8.89 -14.43
C TRP A 52 0.28 8.58 -15.07
N SER A 53 0.64 9.42 -16.05
CA SER A 53 1.93 9.42 -16.71
C SER A 53 2.48 10.84 -16.61
N MET A 54 3.75 11.01 -16.23
CA MET A 54 4.41 12.32 -16.28
C MET A 54 4.67 12.81 -17.72
N ARG A 55 4.05 12.21 -18.75
CA ARG A 55 4.17 12.68 -20.14
C ARG A 55 3.75 14.15 -20.31
N ASN A 56 2.86 14.66 -19.46
CA ASN A 56 2.43 16.06 -19.48
C ASN A 56 3.27 16.97 -18.54
N GLY A 57 4.41 16.48 -18.05
CA GLY A 57 5.36 17.24 -17.22
C GLY A 57 4.76 17.76 -15.91
N TRP A 58 5.16 18.98 -15.53
CA TRP A 58 4.81 19.66 -14.27
C TRP A 58 3.30 19.91 -14.06
N SER A 59 2.51 19.99 -15.14
CA SER A 59 1.06 20.24 -15.05
C SER A 59 0.33 19.14 -14.25
N ASN A 60 0.73 17.89 -14.45
CA ASN A 60 0.21 16.73 -13.75
C ASN A 60 0.63 16.72 -12.27
N TRP A 61 1.82 17.23 -11.97
CA TRP A 61 2.30 17.38 -10.59
C TRP A 61 1.49 18.45 -9.85
N ILE A 62 1.29 19.62 -10.46
CA ILE A 62 0.51 20.72 -9.88
C ILE A 62 -0.94 20.27 -9.63
N SER A 63 -1.55 19.59 -10.60
CA SER A 63 -2.90 19.02 -10.43
C SER A 63 -2.95 18.02 -9.27
N HIS A 64 -1.93 17.17 -9.13
CA HIS A 64 -1.87 16.20 -8.05
C HIS A 64 -1.77 16.87 -6.66
N ILE A 65 -0.93 17.91 -6.54
CA ILE A 65 -0.82 18.73 -5.32
C ILE A 65 -2.15 19.42 -5.01
N ARG A 66 -2.84 19.99 -5.99
CA ARG A 66 -4.14 20.66 -5.78
C ARG A 66 -5.20 19.74 -5.19
N MET A 67 -5.12 18.44 -5.48
CA MET A 67 -6.04 17.44 -4.94
C MET A 67 -5.58 16.86 -3.59
N ALA A 68 -4.34 17.14 -3.15
CA ALA A 68 -3.78 16.60 -1.91
C ALA A 68 -4.55 17.00 -0.64
N PRO A 69 -5.09 18.23 -0.47
CA PRO A 69 -5.76 18.62 0.78
C PRO A 69 -6.89 17.67 1.17
N ALA A 70 -7.74 17.25 0.23
CA ALA A 70 -8.82 16.31 0.49
C ALA A 70 -8.29 14.92 0.88
N ARG A 71 -7.17 14.49 0.30
CA ARG A 71 -6.51 13.21 0.62
C ARG A 71 -5.76 13.24 1.95
N LEU A 72 -5.42 14.42 2.45
CA LEU A 72 -4.78 14.62 3.76
C LEU A 72 -5.74 14.53 4.95
N ILE A 73 -7.05 14.66 4.74
CA ILE A 73 -8.06 14.62 5.81
C ILE A 73 -8.00 13.33 6.64
N PRO A 74 -7.96 12.11 6.06
CA PRO A 74 -7.86 10.88 6.84
C PRO A 74 -6.58 10.79 7.68
N TRP A 75 -5.47 11.30 7.15
CA TRP A 75 -4.18 11.34 7.86
C TRP A 75 -4.20 12.33 9.02
N ALA A 76 -4.82 13.49 8.83
CA ALA A 76 -5.06 14.45 9.90
C ALA A 76 -5.90 13.84 11.01
N ALA A 77 -6.97 13.11 10.69
CA ALA A 77 -7.78 12.40 11.70
C ALA A 77 -6.95 11.36 12.48
N ALA A 78 -6.14 10.55 11.80
CA ALA A 78 -5.25 9.59 12.45
C ALA A 78 -4.21 10.27 13.37
N ALA A 79 -3.64 11.39 12.94
CA ALA A 79 -2.69 12.18 13.74
C ALA A 79 -3.36 12.83 14.96
N THR A 80 -4.58 13.36 14.81
CA THR A 80 -5.37 13.89 15.93
C THR A 80 -5.65 12.83 16.97
N VAL A 81 -5.99 11.60 16.54
CA VAL A 81 -6.21 10.50 17.48
C VAL A 81 -4.92 10.09 18.19
N ALA A 82 -3.77 10.05 17.49
CA ALA A 82 -2.47 9.82 18.13
C ALA A 82 -2.15 10.88 19.19
N LEU A 83 -2.44 12.14 18.87
CA LEU A 83 -2.27 13.25 19.79
C LEU A 83 -3.18 13.14 21.03
N ILE A 84 -4.46 12.82 20.83
CA ILE A 84 -5.43 12.60 21.92
C ILE A 84 -5.01 11.42 22.80
N ALA A 85 -4.41 10.37 22.21
CA ALA A 85 -3.85 9.23 22.93
C ALA A 85 -2.55 9.56 23.70
N GLY A 86 -2.07 10.81 23.66
CA GLY A 86 -0.86 11.27 24.35
C GLY A 86 0.45 11.02 23.58
N ASP A 87 0.39 10.54 22.34
CA ASP A 87 1.57 10.24 21.52
C ASP A 87 1.81 11.32 20.46
N GLY A 88 2.32 12.47 20.93
CA GLY A 88 2.64 13.62 20.08
C GLY A 88 3.72 13.32 19.02
N ALA A 89 4.66 12.43 19.33
CA ALA A 89 5.71 12.01 18.40
C ALA A 89 5.12 11.21 17.22
N ARG A 90 4.19 10.28 17.48
CA ARG A 90 3.47 9.56 16.43
C ARG A 90 2.59 10.48 15.60
N ALA A 91 1.88 11.41 16.24
CA ALA A 91 1.07 12.40 15.53
C ALA A 91 1.91 13.19 14.52
N GLN A 92 3.08 13.68 14.95
CA GLN A 92 4.04 14.35 14.06
C GLN A 92 4.55 13.42 12.95
N ALA A 93 4.92 12.18 13.29
CA ALA A 93 5.39 11.21 12.32
C ALA A 93 4.35 10.92 11.22
N ILE A 94 3.07 10.79 11.59
CA ILE A 94 1.96 10.62 10.64
C ILE A 94 1.87 11.82 9.71
N LEU A 95 1.86 13.04 10.24
CA LEU A 95 1.71 14.25 9.43
C LEU A 95 2.89 14.46 8.48
N ILE A 96 4.12 14.25 8.96
CA ILE A 96 5.35 14.34 8.15
C ILE A 96 5.30 13.30 7.03
N ALA A 97 5.05 12.03 7.37
CA ALA A 97 5.01 10.95 6.41
C ALA A 97 3.90 11.18 5.38
N ALA A 98 2.67 11.49 5.80
CA ALA A 98 1.55 11.74 4.89
C ALA A 98 1.84 12.89 3.93
N SER A 99 2.38 14.00 4.44
CA SER A 99 2.72 15.16 3.61
C SER A 99 3.81 14.83 2.60
N LEU A 100 4.90 14.18 3.01
CA LEU A 100 5.97 13.76 2.10
C LEU A 100 5.50 12.72 1.09
N CYS A 101 4.70 11.74 1.55
CA CYS A 101 4.11 10.70 0.71
C CYS A 101 3.25 11.29 -0.41
N GLU A 102 2.32 12.18 -0.08
CA GLU A 102 1.38 12.78 -1.02
C GLU A 102 2.03 13.83 -1.94
N LEU A 103 2.91 14.67 -1.40
CA LEU A 103 3.41 15.86 -2.12
C LEU A 103 4.71 15.61 -2.90
N LEU A 104 5.51 14.62 -2.50
CA LEU A 104 6.84 14.39 -3.06
C LEU A 104 7.07 12.94 -3.47
N ILE A 105 6.96 12.00 -2.53
CA ILE A 105 7.34 10.60 -2.76
C ILE A 105 6.43 9.98 -3.81
N TYR A 106 5.11 10.15 -3.71
CA TYR A 106 4.20 9.59 -4.70
C TYR A 106 4.56 10.07 -6.12
N PRO A 107 4.68 11.39 -6.37
CA PRO A 107 5.11 11.86 -7.67
C PRO A 107 6.44 11.28 -8.17
N VAL A 108 7.48 11.30 -7.34
CA VAL A 108 8.81 10.78 -7.71
C VAL A 108 8.77 9.27 -7.97
N CYS A 109 8.14 8.51 -7.07
CA CYS A 109 8.07 7.06 -7.15
C CYS A 109 7.32 6.61 -8.39
N THR A 110 6.16 7.17 -8.73
CA THR A 110 5.48 6.71 -9.95
C THR A 110 6.30 7.02 -11.21
N HIS A 111 7.10 8.08 -11.22
CA HIS A 111 7.97 8.39 -12.36
C HIS A 111 9.08 7.34 -12.51
N ILE A 112 9.82 7.07 -11.44
CA ILE A 112 10.90 6.08 -11.42
C ILE A 112 10.34 4.69 -11.68
N LEU A 113 9.23 4.34 -11.02
CA LEU A 113 8.67 3.01 -11.05
C LEU A 113 7.81 2.74 -12.31
N ALA A 114 7.44 3.76 -13.09
CA ALA A 114 6.59 3.60 -14.29
C ALA A 114 7.23 2.69 -15.35
N GLY A 115 8.55 2.78 -15.53
CA GLY A 115 9.30 1.99 -16.52
C GLY A 115 9.64 0.57 -16.08
N LEU A 116 9.41 0.21 -14.81
CA LEU A 116 9.83 -1.09 -14.30
C LEU A 116 9.04 -2.25 -14.92
N SER A 117 9.75 -3.35 -15.19
CA SER A 117 9.13 -4.64 -15.45
C SER A 117 8.38 -5.17 -14.20
N ARG A 118 7.54 -6.19 -14.36
CA ARG A 118 6.92 -6.85 -13.21
C ARG A 118 7.95 -7.44 -12.24
N ARG A 119 9.00 -8.08 -12.78
CA ARG A 119 10.05 -8.73 -11.96
C ARG A 119 10.78 -7.69 -11.10
N SER A 120 11.17 -6.56 -11.70
CA SER A 120 11.82 -5.49 -10.96
C SER A 120 10.88 -4.81 -9.97
N ALA A 121 9.59 -4.64 -10.29
CA ALA A 121 8.60 -4.16 -9.30
C ALA A 121 8.45 -5.13 -8.11
N GLY A 122 8.47 -6.45 -8.37
CA GLY A 122 8.46 -7.46 -7.31
C GLY A 122 9.73 -7.45 -6.46
N ALA A 123 10.90 -7.27 -7.08
CA ALA A 123 12.17 -7.13 -6.35
C ALA A 123 12.18 -5.88 -5.47
N VAL A 124 11.72 -4.74 -5.98
CA VAL A 124 11.57 -3.51 -5.19
C VAL A 124 10.58 -3.70 -4.04
N LEU A 125 9.45 -4.37 -4.28
CA LEU A 125 8.48 -4.69 -3.24
C LEU A 125 9.10 -5.51 -2.11
N VAL A 126 9.81 -6.60 -2.43
CA VAL A 126 10.49 -7.43 -1.44
C VAL A 126 11.55 -6.62 -0.69
N LEU A 127 12.35 -5.83 -1.42
CA LEU A 127 13.36 -4.96 -0.80
C LEU A 127 12.73 -3.98 0.20
N LEU A 128 11.64 -3.31 -0.17
CA LEU A 128 10.96 -2.35 0.71
C LEU A 128 10.38 -3.02 1.97
N VAL A 129 9.82 -4.23 1.83
CA VAL A 129 9.36 -5.03 2.97
C VAL A 129 10.53 -5.39 3.91
N MET A 130 11.69 -5.73 3.36
CA MET A 130 12.87 -6.08 4.15
C MET A 130 13.56 -4.87 4.80
N VAL A 131 13.56 -3.71 4.14
CA VAL A 131 14.14 -2.46 4.66
C VAL A 131 13.41 -1.98 5.92
N GLY A 132 12.16 -2.40 6.13
CA GLY A 132 11.40 -2.15 7.37
C GLY A 132 12.13 -2.57 8.66
N LEU A 133 13.03 -3.56 8.61
CA LEU A 133 13.85 -3.99 9.77
C LEU A 133 14.76 -2.90 10.32
N GLY A 134 15.24 -2.01 9.46
CA GLY A 134 16.25 -1.00 9.79
C GLY A 134 15.72 0.44 9.82
N ALA A 135 14.41 0.63 9.70
CA ALA A 135 13.83 1.96 9.61
C ALA A 135 14.01 2.73 10.93
N ALA A 136 14.83 3.79 10.89
CA ALA A 136 15.06 4.66 12.03
C ALA A 136 13.88 5.64 12.22
N GLY A 137 12.92 5.25 13.06
CA GLY A 137 11.79 6.10 13.46
C GLY A 137 10.51 5.90 12.66
N GLU A 138 9.38 6.26 13.28
CA GLU A 138 8.04 5.95 12.76
C GLU A 138 7.75 6.63 11.41
N ALA A 139 8.18 7.89 11.21
CA ALA A 139 7.93 8.61 9.98
C ALA A 139 8.56 7.91 8.76
N ILE A 140 9.81 7.44 8.90
CA ILE A 140 10.52 6.71 7.85
C ILE A 140 9.82 5.37 7.58
N ARG A 141 9.43 4.64 8.63
CA ARG A 141 8.66 3.40 8.52
C ARG A 141 7.36 3.61 7.74
N TYR A 142 6.59 4.66 8.06
CA TYR A 142 5.35 5.00 7.33
C TYR A 142 5.60 5.35 5.86
N MET A 143 6.66 6.10 5.56
CA MET A 143 7.06 6.41 4.18
C MET A 143 7.44 5.14 3.40
N ILE A 144 8.19 4.21 4.02
CA ILE A 144 8.51 2.90 3.43
C ILE A 144 7.24 2.09 3.21
N GLY A 145 6.32 2.06 4.18
CA GLY A 145 5.02 1.38 4.05
C GLY A 145 4.22 1.92 2.86
N PHE A 146 4.17 3.23 2.69
CA PHE A 146 3.50 3.85 1.55
C PHE A 146 4.12 3.46 0.20
N MET A 147 5.45 3.51 0.08
CA MET A 147 6.16 3.06 -1.12
C MET A 147 5.96 1.55 -1.39
N THR A 148 5.86 0.76 -0.33
CA THR A 148 5.54 -0.68 -0.39
C THR A 148 4.15 -0.88 -1.01
N GLY A 149 3.17 -0.08 -0.58
CA GLY A 149 1.83 -0.03 -1.17
C GLY A 149 1.81 0.29 -2.66
N ILE A 150 2.54 1.35 -3.08
CA ILE A 150 2.69 1.72 -4.50
C ILE A 150 3.30 0.56 -5.29
N SER A 151 4.37 -0.04 -4.76
CA SER A 151 5.11 -1.13 -5.41
C SER A 151 4.26 -2.40 -5.54
N ALA A 152 3.47 -2.73 -4.51
CA ALA A 152 2.51 -3.82 -4.53
C ALA A 152 1.44 -3.60 -5.60
N CYS A 153 0.91 -2.37 -5.72
CA CYS A 153 -0.04 -2.01 -6.76
C CYS A 153 0.58 -2.18 -8.16
N LEU A 154 1.80 -1.68 -8.38
CA LEU A 154 2.50 -1.81 -9.65
C LEU A 154 2.82 -3.27 -10.02
N PHE A 155 3.22 -4.07 -9.04
CA PHE A 155 3.44 -5.51 -9.22
C PHE A 155 2.16 -6.20 -9.67
N TRP A 156 1.03 -5.87 -9.03
CA TRP A 156 -0.28 -6.41 -9.35
C TRP A 156 -0.80 -5.96 -10.72
N LEU A 157 -0.75 -4.66 -11.02
CA LEU A 157 -1.21 -4.09 -12.30
C LEU A 157 -0.46 -4.62 -13.53
N ARG A 158 0.75 -5.15 -13.34
CA ARG A 158 1.57 -5.75 -14.39
C ARG A 158 1.39 -7.27 -14.49
N GLY A 159 0.55 -7.86 -13.66
CA GLY A 159 0.13 -9.25 -13.76
C GLY A 159 -1.25 -9.44 -14.40
N PRO A 160 -1.72 -10.69 -14.52
CA PRO A 160 -2.99 -11.05 -15.09
C PRO A 160 -4.07 -10.75 -14.07
N ASP A 161 -5.22 -10.35 -14.58
CA ASP A 161 -6.41 -10.21 -13.78
C ASP A 161 -7.00 -11.59 -13.47
N GLY A 162 -7.51 -11.78 -12.25
CA GLY A 162 -8.35 -12.93 -11.89
C GLY A 162 -7.68 -14.31 -11.87
N GLU A 163 -6.35 -14.41 -11.81
CA GLU A 163 -5.67 -15.71 -11.74
C GLU A 163 -5.78 -16.34 -10.34
N ALA A 164 -6.40 -17.52 -10.26
CA ALA A 164 -6.61 -18.23 -8.99
C ALA A 164 -5.31 -18.61 -8.27
N HIS A 165 -4.24 -18.92 -9.02
CA HIS A 165 -2.94 -19.23 -8.44
C HIS A 165 -2.32 -18.01 -7.73
N ALA A 166 -2.41 -16.81 -8.32
CA ALA A 166 -1.91 -15.59 -7.70
C ALA A 166 -2.71 -15.22 -6.43
N LEU A 167 -4.04 -15.42 -6.46
CA LEU A 167 -4.88 -15.29 -5.26
C LEU A 167 -4.47 -16.30 -4.18
N GLY A 168 -4.29 -17.57 -4.55
CA GLY A 168 -3.83 -18.62 -3.64
C GLY A 168 -2.49 -18.28 -2.99
N LEU A 169 -1.51 -17.83 -3.77
CA LEU A 169 -0.23 -17.37 -3.24
C LEU A 169 -0.36 -16.18 -2.28
N ALA A 170 -1.22 -15.20 -2.60
CA ALA A 170 -1.47 -14.05 -1.73
C ALA A 170 -2.12 -14.49 -0.41
N LEU A 171 -3.07 -15.42 -0.43
CA LEU A 171 -3.70 -15.96 0.78
C LEU A 171 -2.71 -16.80 1.61
N THR A 172 -1.92 -17.66 0.99
CA THR A 172 -0.90 -18.45 1.68
C THR A 172 0.17 -17.55 2.29
N GLY A 173 0.61 -16.52 1.56
CA GLY A 173 1.54 -15.50 2.05
C GLY A 173 0.97 -14.72 3.24
N LEU A 174 -0.32 -14.35 3.19
CA LEU A 174 -1.02 -13.70 4.31
C LEU A 174 -1.02 -14.59 5.55
N VAL A 175 -1.44 -15.85 5.42
CA VAL A 175 -1.50 -16.80 6.54
C VAL A 175 -0.11 -17.05 7.12
N ALA A 176 0.87 -17.32 6.26
CA ALA A 176 2.25 -17.57 6.70
C ALA A 176 2.83 -16.35 7.42
N ALA A 177 2.66 -15.14 6.88
CA ALA A 177 3.16 -13.92 7.50
C ALA A 177 2.45 -13.59 8.82
N ALA A 178 1.13 -13.77 8.89
CA ALA A 178 0.36 -13.56 10.12
C ALA A 178 0.75 -14.56 11.22
N VAL A 179 0.89 -15.84 10.89
CA VAL A 179 1.36 -16.87 11.82
C VAL A 179 2.79 -16.56 12.28
N THR A 180 3.67 -16.17 11.37
CA THR A 180 5.06 -15.80 11.69
C THR A 180 5.11 -14.59 12.62
N ALA A 181 4.27 -13.57 12.39
CA ALA A 181 4.17 -12.39 13.27
C ALA A 181 3.77 -12.75 14.71
N VAL A 182 2.93 -13.78 14.88
CA VAL A 182 2.49 -14.26 16.20
C VAL A 182 3.55 -15.15 16.87
N LEU A 183 4.16 -16.06 16.11
CA LEU A 183 5.10 -17.04 16.66
C LEU A 183 6.51 -16.49 16.86
N LEU A 184 6.92 -15.49 16.06
CA LEU A 184 8.24 -14.88 16.13
C LEU A 184 8.12 -13.34 16.22
N PRO A 185 7.88 -12.78 17.43
CA PRO A 185 7.79 -11.33 17.64
C PRO A 185 8.98 -10.51 17.10
N PRO A 186 10.24 -10.98 17.11
CA PRO A 186 11.37 -10.21 16.56
C PRO A 186 11.27 -9.90 15.06
N VAL A 187 10.50 -10.68 14.29
CA VAL A 187 10.33 -10.45 12.84
C VAL A 187 9.06 -9.67 12.51
N LEU A 188 8.33 -9.19 13.52
CA LEU A 188 7.11 -8.39 13.36
C LEU A 188 7.27 -7.19 12.40
N PRO A 189 8.41 -6.44 12.41
CA PRO A 189 8.63 -5.33 11.48
C PRO A 189 8.64 -5.72 9.98
N VAL A 190 8.77 -7.01 9.66
CA VAL A 190 8.72 -7.54 8.28
C VAL A 190 7.44 -8.33 8.07
N ALA A 191 7.12 -9.20 9.01
CA ALA A 191 6.00 -10.11 8.92
C ALA A 191 4.68 -9.35 8.82
N LEU A 192 4.50 -8.25 9.55
CA LEU A 192 3.26 -7.48 9.48
C LEU A 192 3.11 -6.73 8.15
N PRO A 193 4.08 -5.92 7.66
CA PRO A 193 3.98 -5.34 6.32
C PRO A 193 3.77 -6.38 5.22
N ALA A 194 4.45 -7.53 5.30
CA ALA A 194 4.26 -8.64 4.36
C ALA A 194 2.82 -9.17 4.40
N ALA A 195 2.26 -9.37 5.59
CA ALA A 195 0.86 -9.78 5.76
C ALA A 195 -0.11 -8.76 5.15
N ILE A 196 0.10 -7.46 5.41
CA ILE A 196 -0.75 -6.38 4.88
C ILE A 196 -0.68 -6.33 3.35
N VAL A 197 0.52 -6.47 2.77
CA VAL A 197 0.71 -6.55 1.31
C VAL A 197 -0.05 -7.76 0.74
N CYS A 198 0.12 -8.93 1.35
CA CYS A 198 -0.56 -10.16 0.92
C CYS A 198 -2.09 -10.03 1.01
N ALA A 199 -2.63 -9.48 2.10
CA ALA A 199 -4.05 -9.19 2.24
C ALA A 199 -4.55 -8.22 1.16
N THR A 200 -3.80 -7.15 0.90
CA THR A 200 -4.14 -6.14 -0.12
C THR A 200 -4.16 -6.75 -1.52
N LEU A 201 -3.19 -7.59 -1.85
CA LEU A 201 -3.12 -8.32 -3.12
C LEU A 201 -4.28 -9.33 -3.24
N ALA A 202 -4.59 -10.08 -2.17
CA ALA A 202 -5.71 -11.01 -2.16
C ALA A 202 -7.04 -10.29 -2.44
N LEU A 203 -7.29 -9.15 -1.77
CA LEU A 203 -8.48 -8.33 -2.02
C LEU A 203 -8.53 -7.81 -3.46
N ALA A 204 -7.40 -7.35 -3.99
CA ALA A 204 -7.30 -6.88 -5.36
C ALA A 204 -7.64 -8.01 -6.36
N HIS A 205 -7.11 -9.22 -6.16
CA HIS A 205 -7.45 -10.38 -6.98
C HIS A 205 -8.92 -10.80 -6.84
N VAL A 206 -9.47 -10.86 -5.63
CA VAL A 206 -10.90 -11.18 -5.39
C VAL A 206 -11.81 -10.22 -6.15
N SER A 207 -11.45 -8.93 -6.17
CA SER A 207 -12.22 -7.90 -6.86
C SER A 207 -12.20 -8.00 -8.41
N THR A 208 -11.26 -8.78 -8.97
CA THR A 208 -11.13 -9.02 -10.41
C THR A 208 -11.54 -10.43 -10.84
N LEU A 209 -11.83 -11.36 -9.92
CA LEU A 209 -12.26 -12.74 -10.24
C LEU A 209 -13.47 -12.85 -11.18
N ARG A 210 -14.34 -11.83 -11.21
CA ARG A 210 -15.52 -11.80 -12.11
C ARG A 210 -15.20 -11.32 -13.52
N ARG A 211 -13.96 -10.89 -13.79
CA ARG A 211 -13.52 -10.43 -15.12
C ARG A 211 -12.87 -11.58 -15.87
N ARG A 212 -13.02 -11.60 -17.20
CA ARG A 212 -12.32 -12.58 -18.03
C ARG A 212 -10.81 -12.41 -17.81
N PRO A 213 -10.07 -13.46 -17.43
CA PRO A 213 -8.65 -13.36 -17.14
C PRO A 213 -7.91 -12.92 -18.41
N ILE A 214 -7.11 -11.86 -18.29
CA ILE A 214 -6.24 -11.41 -19.37
C ILE A 214 -4.90 -12.13 -19.16
N PRO A 215 -4.39 -12.87 -20.16
CA PRO A 215 -3.16 -13.64 -20.00
C PRO A 215 -1.95 -12.74 -19.73
N TRP A 216 -1.00 -13.28 -18.96
CA TRP A 216 0.29 -12.67 -18.66
C TRP A 216 0.95 -12.08 -19.91
N ARG A 217 1.18 -10.76 -19.95
CA ARG A 217 2.08 -10.18 -20.95
C ARG A 217 3.52 -10.52 -20.57
N VAL A 218 4.01 -11.65 -21.07
CA VAL A 218 5.45 -11.93 -21.11
C VAL A 218 6.06 -10.90 -22.07
N GLY A 219 7.02 -10.11 -21.59
CA GLY A 219 7.80 -9.26 -22.47
C GLY A 219 8.44 -10.13 -23.55
N GLY A 220 8.16 -9.80 -24.82
CA GLY A 220 8.68 -10.53 -25.98
C GLY A 220 7.70 -11.51 -26.61
N GLY A 221 6.96 -11.02 -27.61
CA GLY A 221 6.83 -11.70 -28.91
C GLY A 221 6.04 -13.00 -29.06
N LEU A 222 5.65 -13.75 -28.03
CA LEU A 222 4.94 -15.02 -28.23
C LEU A 222 3.58 -15.04 -27.54
N ARG A 223 2.54 -14.77 -28.34
CA ARG A 223 1.16 -15.14 -28.02
C ARG A 223 1.06 -16.65 -28.10
N VAL A 224 1.08 -17.34 -26.96
CA VAL A 224 0.53 -18.70 -26.91
C VAL A 224 -1.00 -18.57 -26.95
N ARG A 225 -1.58 -18.99 -28.07
CA ARG A 225 -3.04 -19.13 -28.22
C ARG A 225 -3.49 -20.45 -27.56
N PRO A 226 -4.76 -20.53 -27.13
CA PRO A 226 -5.30 -21.66 -26.37
C PRO A 226 -5.19 -22.99 -27.09
#